data_AF-A0A5J6MQW6-F1
#
_entry.id   AF-A0A5J6MQW6-F1
#
_cell.length_a   1.000
_cell.length_b   1.000
_cell.length_c   1.000
_cell.angle_alpha   90.00
_cell.angle_beta   90.00
_cell.angle_gamma   90.00
#
_symmetry.space_group_name_H-M   'P 1'
#
loop_
_entity.id
_entity.type
_entity.pdbx_description
1 polymer ?
#
loop_
_entity_poly.entity_id
_entity_poly.type
_entity_poly.pdbx_seq_one_letter_code
_entity_poly.pdbx_strand_id
1 'polypeptide(L)'
;MSLFRTFSPSIAALGLAATVLGVGLSCALAPAWAGTRSCEQEIKSITETANQQSDGTKKDKALSFLAAAQDELVDEGDEEDCMSQVDKAKRVLGL
;
A
#
# COMPACT_ATOMS: atom_id res chain seq x y z
N MET A 1 29.28 -3.10 62.29
CA MET A 1 30.12 -3.13 61.08
C MET A 1 29.21 -3.07 59.84
N SER A 2 29.54 -2.20 58.88
CA SER A 2 28.93 -1.85 57.58
C SER A 2 28.02 -2.89 56.90
N LEU A 3 26.81 -2.56 56.41
CA LEU A 3 26.41 -1.77 55.20
C LEU A 3 26.70 -2.44 53.84
N PHE A 4 25.69 -3.12 53.27
CA PHE A 4 25.41 -3.17 51.82
C PHE A 4 23.87 -3.27 51.63
N ARG A 5 23.17 -2.16 51.40
CA ARG A 5 22.82 -1.54 50.11
C ARG A 5 21.63 -2.24 49.41
N THR A 6 20.44 -1.71 49.71
CA THR A 6 19.19 -1.75 48.94
C THR A 6 19.39 -1.54 47.43
N PHE A 7 18.63 -2.21 46.57
CA PHE A 7 17.85 -1.61 45.45
C PHE A 7 16.85 -2.63 44.87
N SER A 8 15.69 -2.09 44.50
CA SER A 8 14.38 -2.67 44.19
C SER A 8 14.31 -3.83 43.17
N PRO A 9 13.27 -4.67 43.23
CA PRO A 9 12.88 -5.51 42.10
C PRO A 9 12.32 -4.60 41.00
N SER A 10 13.11 -4.32 39.96
CA SER A 10 12.57 -3.67 38.77
C SER A 10 11.64 -4.63 38.05
N ILE A 11 10.35 -4.34 38.13
CA ILE A 11 9.32 -4.86 37.24
C ILE A 11 9.67 -4.35 35.84
N ALA A 12 10.11 -5.23 34.95
CA ALA A 12 10.06 -4.98 33.52
C ALA A 12 8.91 -5.81 32.93
N ALA A 13 7.70 -5.29 33.11
CA ALA A 13 6.57 -5.65 32.27
C ALA A 13 6.84 -5.08 30.87
N LEU A 14 7.56 -5.83 30.05
CA LEU A 14 7.56 -5.62 28.61
C LEU A 14 6.55 -6.58 28.01
N GLY A 15 5.29 -6.14 28.06
CA GLY A 15 4.26 -6.63 27.17
C GLY A 15 4.70 -6.35 25.75
N LEU A 16 5.26 -7.36 25.08
CA LEU A 16 5.43 -7.34 23.64
C LEU A 16 4.09 -7.77 23.07
N ALA A 17 3.30 -6.75 22.78
CA ALA A 17 2.02 -6.82 22.11
C ALA A 17 2.10 -7.80 20.93
N ALA A 18 1.31 -8.86 21.00
CA ALA A 18 0.83 -9.52 19.81
C ALA A 18 -0.08 -8.54 19.07
N THR A 19 0.44 -7.88 18.03
CA THR A 19 -0.40 -7.27 17.01
C THR A 19 0.16 -7.52 15.62
N VAL A 20 -0.45 -8.54 14.99
CA VAL A 20 -0.97 -8.48 13.61
C VAL A 20 0.06 -8.37 12.48
N LEU A 21 0.30 -9.52 11.86
CA LEU A 21 0.35 -9.74 10.41
C LEU A 21 -0.14 -8.55 9.58
N GLY A 22 0.72 -8.00 8.74
CA GLY A 22 0.26 -7.26 7.56
C GLY A 22 1.18 -6.12 7.16
N VAL A 23 1.61 -6.15 5.91
CA VAL A 23 2.16 -5.01 5.17
C VAL A 23 3.59 -4.63 5.59
N GLY A 24 4.51 -5.53 5.26
CA GLY A 24 5.89 -5.14 5.04
C GLY A 24 5.99 -4.23 3.82
N LEU A 25 6.88 -3.24 3.94
CA LEU A 25 7.39 -2.34 2.91
C LEU A 25 6.60 -1.05 2.65
N SER A 26 6.89 -0.11 3.55
CA SER A 26 7.04 1.32 3.31
C SER A 26 7.77 1.63 1.98
N CYS A 27 7.03 1.79 0.88
CA CYS A 27 7.52 2.60 -0.24
C CYS A 27 7.06 4.05 -0.05
N ALA A 28 8.06 4.86 0.30
CA ALA A 28 8.17 6.31 0.20
C ALA A 28 6.89 7.11 -0.15
N LEU A 29 6.45 7.91 0.81
CA LEU A 29 5.74 9.15 0.54
C LEU A 29 6.63 10.07 -0.33
N ALA A 30 6.37 10.15 -1.64
CA ALA A 30 6.84 11.24 -2.48
C ALA A 30 5.63 12.11 -2.91
N PRO A 31 5.53 13.38 -2.46
CA PRO A 31 4.50 14.28 -2.96
C PRO A 31 4.95 14.82 -4.33
N ALA A 32 4.61 14.12 -5.41
CA ALA A 32 4.85 14.56 -6.78
C ALA A 32 3.71 15.49 -7.25
N TRP A 33 3.68 16.72 -6.75
CA TRP A 33 2.85 17.79 -7.31
C TRP A 33 3.62 18.53 -8.41
N ALA A 34 3.70 17.96 -9.62
CA ALA A 34 4.09 18.70 -10.82
C ALA A 34 3.78 17.90 -12.11
N GLY A 35 2.74 18.33 -12.84
CA GLY A 35 2.75 18.32 -14.32
C GLY A 35 2.30 17.07 -15.06
N THR A 36 2.41 15.87 -14.52
CA THR A 36 1.92 14.62 -15.12
C THR A 36 1.16 13.85 -14.05
N ARG A 37 -0.08 13.40 -14.33
CA ARG A 37 -0.71 12.43 -13.41
C ARG A 37 0.16 11.18 -13.46
N SER A 38 0.92 10.93 -12.40
CA SER A 38 1.76 9.74 -12.31
C SER A 38 0.87 8.51 -12.35
N CYS A 39 1.38 7.42 -12.91
CA CYS A 39 0.62 6.18 -12.96
C CYS A 39 0.17 5.72 -11.56
N GLU A 40 0.98 5.97 -10.53
CA GLU A 40 0.63 5.71 -9.13
C GLU A 40 -0.65 6.45 -8.68
N GLN A 41 -0.81 7.72 -9.08
CA GLN A 41 -1.99 8.51 -8.72
C GLN A 41 -3.25 7.99 -9.43
N GLU A 42 -3.11 7.60 -10.69
CA GLU A 42 -4.19 6.96 -11.44
C GLU A 42 -4.54 5.59 -10.84
N ILE A 43 -3.55 4.76 -10.46
CA ILE A 43 -3.78 3.48 -9.78
C ILE A 43 -4.64 3.68 -8.52
N LYS A 44 -4.29 4.67 -7.68
CA LYS A 44 -5.08 5.01 -6.49
C LYS A 44 -6.52 5.41 -6.84
N SER A 45 -6.69 6.33 -7.78
CA SER A 45 -8.02 6.83 -8.16
C SER A 45 -8.91 5.73 -8.74
N ILE A 46 -8.36 4.87 -9.59
CA ILE A 46 -9.10 3.77 -10.20
C ILE A 46 -9.34 2.66 -9.17
N THR A 47 -8.45 2.45 -8.20
CA THR A 47 -8.66 1.51 -7.09
C THR A 47 -9.82 1.95 -6.20
N GLU A 48 -9.93 3.24 -5.88
CA GLU A 48 -11.07 3.79 -5.14
C GLU A 48 -12.37 3.58 -5.92
N THR A 49 -12.34 3.82 -7.23
CA THR A 49 -13.50 3.64 -8.11
C THR A 49 -13.89 2.16 -8.24
N ALA A 50 -12.91 1.26 -8.35
CA ALA A 50 -13.13 -0.19 -8.34
C ALA A 50 -13.74 -0.67 -7.02
N ASN A 51 -13.34 -0.10 -5.88
CA ASN A 51 -13.91 -0.44 -4.60
C ASN A 51 -15.37 0.03 -4.43
N GLN A 52 -15.77 1.07 -5.15
CA GLN A 52 -17.15 1.55 -5.22
C GLN A 52 -18.00 0.81 -6.26
N GLN A 53 -17.41 -0.10 -7.06
CA GLN A 53 -18.18 -0.87 -8.02
C GLN A 53 -19.10 -1.88 -7.33
N SER A 54 -20.35 -1.91 -7.77
CA SER A 54 -21.37 -2.85 -7.28
C SER A 54 -21.20 -4.25 -7.87
N ASP A 55 -20.60 -4.37 -9.06
CA ASP A 55 -20.26 -5.64 -9.69
C ASP A 55 -18.92 -6.15 -9.16
N GLY A 56 -18.98 -7.16 -8.27
CA GLY A 56 -17.79 -7.78 -7.69
C GLY A 56 -16.82 -8.36 -8.74
N THR A 57 -17.33 -8.88 -9.85
CA THR A 57 -16.49 -9.46 -10.92
C THR A 57 -15.70 -8.37 -11.64
N LYS A 58 -16.32 -7.22 -11.89
CA LYS A 58 -15.63 -6.06 -12.48
C LYS A 58 -14.62 -5.46 -11.52
N LYS A 59 -14.97 -5.36 -10.22
CA LYS A 59 -14.05 -4.95 -9.17
C LYS A 59 -12.81 -5.83 -9.12
N ASP A 60 -12.96 -7.15 -9.00
CA ASP A 60 -11.83 -8.07 -8.87
C ASP A 60 -10.92 -8.03 -10.11
N LYS A 61 -11.51 -7.97 -11.32
CA LYS A 61 -10.74 -7.82 -12.56
C LYS A 61 -9.99 -6.48 -12.63
N ALA A 62 -10.65 -5.38 -12.27
CA ALA A 62 -10.02 -4.07 -12.26
C ALA A 62 -8.86 -4.01 -11.26
N LEU A 63 -9.05 -4.53 -10.03
CA LEU A 63 -8.00 -4.61 -9.02
C LEU A 63 -6.82 -5.49 -9.48
N SER A 64 -7.08 -6.57 -10.21
CA SER A 64 -6.01 -7.39 -10.78
C SER A 64 -5.16 -6.63 -11.81
N PHE A 65 -5.77 -5.79 -12.66
CA PHE A 65 -5.02 -4.96 -13.61
C PHE A 65 -4.26 -3.83 -12.90
N LEU A 66 -4.82 -3.25 -11.84
CA LEU A 66 -4.16 -2.21 -11.05
C LEU A 66 -2.98 -2.76 -10.22
N ALA A 67 -3.08 -4.00 -9.74
CA ALA A 67 -1.96 -4.68 -9.11
C ALA A 67 -0.81 -4.91 -10.09
N ALA A 68 -1.11 -5.36 -11.32
CA ALA A 68 -0.11 -5.46 -12.38
C ALA A 68 0.51 -4.10 -12.71
N ALA A 69 -0.30 -3.04 -12.84
CA ALA A 69 0.20 -1.68 -13.05
C ALA A 69 1.17 -1.24 -11.94
N GLN A 70 0.84 -1.55 -10.69
CA GLN A 70 1.71 -1.22 -9.55
C GLN A 70 3.02 -2.02 -9.59
N ASP A 71 2.98 -3.29 -10.00
CA ASP A 71 4.16 -4.14 -10.19
C ASP A 71 5.10 -3.55 -11.25
N GLU A 72 4.58 -3.23 -12.44
CA GLU A 72 5.34 -2.58 -13.54
C GLU A 72 5.99 -1.27 -13.08
N LEU A 73 5.28 -0.47 -12.29
CA LEU A 73 5.77 0.82 -11.80
C LEU A 73 6.84 0.66 -10.70
N VAL A 74 6.70 -0.31 -9.81
CA VAL A 74 7.56 -0.48 -8.63
C VAL A 74 8.79 -1.32 -8.96
N ASP A 75 8.62 -2.38 -9.76
CA ASP A 75 9.68 -3.35 -10.05
C ASP A 75 10.44 -3.00 -11.33
N GLU A 76 9.75 -2.52 -12.38
CA GLU A 76 10.37 -2.19 -13.67
C GLU A 76 10.59 -0.67 -13.84
N GLY A 77 9.81 0.15 -13.14
CA GLY A 77 9.82 1.59 -13.31
C GLY A 77 9.24 2.05 -14.65
N ASP A 78 8.43 1.20 -15.30
CA ASP A 78 7.83 1.47 -16.60
C ASP A 78 6.47 2.16 -16.46
N GLU A 79 6.46 3.48 -16.67
CA GLU A 79 5.24 4.28 -16.59
C GLU A 79 4.28 4.04 -17.78
N GLU A 80 4.79 3.63 -18.94
CA GLU A 80 3.96 3.40 -20.15
C GLU A 80 3.16 2.10 -19.98
N ASP A 81 3.82 1.03 -19.57
CA ASP A 81 3.17 -0.25 -19.31
C ASP A 81 2.24 -0.17 -18.10
N CYS A 82 2.63 0.57 -17.06
CA CYS A 82 1.74 0.88 -15.94
C CYS A 82 0.45 1.58 -16.42
N MET A 83 0.54 2.64 -17.23
CA MET A 83 -0.63 3.36 -17.74
C MET A 83 -1.50 2.49 -18.65
N SER A 84 -0.88 1.62 -19.46
CA SER A 84 -1.57 0.63 -20.28
C SER A 84 -2.43 -0.34 -19.43
N GLN A 85 -1.92 -0.78 -18.27
CA GLN A 85 -2.67 -1.61 -17.32
C GLN A 85 -3.79 -0.83 -16.61
N VAL A 86 -3.54 0.42 -16.22
CA VAL A 86 -4.56 1.31 -15.65
C VAL A 86 -5.72 1.52 -16.64
N ASP A 87 -5.44 1.73 -17.93
CA ASP A 87 -6.50 1.89 -18.94
C ASP A 87 -7.32 0.60 -19.15
N LYS A 88 -6.69 -0.58 -19.04
CA LYS A 88 -7.45 -1.85 -19.01
C LYS A 88 -8.38 -1.90 -17.79
N ALA A 89 -7.91 -1.47 -16.62
CA ALA A 89 -8.74 -1.41 -15.42
C ALA A 89 -9.94 -0.46 -15.59
N LYS A 90 -9.73 0.73 -16.15
CA LYS A 90 -10.81 1.69 -16.48
C LYS A 90 -11.87 1.09 -17.40
N ARG A 91 -11.44 0.42 -18.47
CA ARG A 91 -12.37 -0.24 -19.42
C ARG A 91 -13.23 -1.31 -18.74
N VAL A 92 -12.67 -2.06 -17.79
CA VAL A 92 -13.44 -3.05 -17.01
C VAL A 92 -14.49 -2.37 -16.13
N LEU A 93 -14.16 -1.22 -15.54
CA LEU A 93 -15.06 -0.43 -14.71
C LEU A 93 -16.08 0.40 -15.53
N GLY A 94 -15.85 0.56 -16.83
CA GLY A 94 -16.70 1.36 -17.72
C GLY A 94 -16.46 2.86 -17.63
N LEU A 95 -15.22 3.25 -17.33
CA LEU A 95 -14.74 4.65 -17.26
C LEU A 95 -14.10 5.10 -18.58
#